data_AF-A0A971HRY4-F1
#
_entry.id   AF-A0A971HRY4-F1
#
_cell.length_a   1.000
_cell.length_b   1.000
_cell.length_c   1.000
_cell.angle_alpha   90.00
_cell.angle_beta   90.00
_cell.angle_gamma   90.00
#
_symmetry.space_group_name_H-M   'P 1'
#
loop_
_entity.id
_entity.type
_entity.pdbx_description
1 polymer ?
#
loop_
_entity_poly.entity_id
_entity_poly.type
_entity_poly.pdbx_seq_one_letter_code
_entity_poly.pdbx_strand_id
1 'polypeptide(L)'
;MKRKLYLSIAALFFIAVLVFFIPCSGGQAYAITGEKVLELIITTDKGDGYTYYAELSDRDFRKLKNDLMNEIKPYLIDARKECAREMGYREEIYGEENYKMVIITKYSIVIRDQSNGRTILSR
;
A
#
# COMPACT_ATOMS: atom_id res chain seq x y z
N MET A 1 -35.64 -37.83 18.98
CA MET A 1 -34.21 -37.66 18.62
C MET A 1 -33.98 -36.36 17.83
N LYS A 2 -34.02 -35.18 18.48
CA LYS A 2 -33.88 -33.85 17.81
C LYS A 2 -32.68 -33.03 18.31
N ARG A 3 -31.60 -33.69 18.77
CA ARG A 3 -30.44 -33.01 19.37
C ARG A 3 -29.22 -32.85 18.44
N LYS A 4 -29.21 -33.47 17.26
CA LYS A 4 -28.03 -33.49 16.39
C LYS A 4 -28.06 -32.50 15.22
N LEU A 5 -29.17 -31.80 14.98
CA LEU A 5 -29.31 -30.93 13.79
C LEU A 5 -28.82 -29.48 13.99
N TYR A 6 -28.78 -28.99 15.23
CA TYR A 6 -28.34 -27.62 15.52
C TYR A 6 -26.82 -27.45 15.49
N LEU A 7 -26.06 -28.54 15.63
CA LEU A 7 -24.59 -28.49 15.63
C LEU A 7 -24.00 -28.21 14.24
N SER A 8 -24.74 -28.53 13.17
CA SER A 8 -24.26 -28.33 11.80
C SER A 8 -24.52 -26.94 11.24
N ILE A 9 -25.54 -26.21 11.73
CA ILE A 9 -25.83 -24.85 11.24
C ILE A 9 -24.91 -23.83 11.92
N ALA A 10 -24.57 -24.02 13.20
CA ALA A 10 -23.61 -23.17 13.90
C ALA A 10 -22.18 -23.29 13.33
N ALA A 11 -21.80 -24.48 12.85
CA ALA A 11 -20.50 -24.71 12.22
C ALA A 11 -20.40 -24.08 10.81
N LEU A 12 -21.51 -24.01 10.08
CA LEU A 12 -21.54 -23.39 8.75
C LEU A 12 -21.50 -21.85 8.80
N PHE A 13 -21.98 -21.23 9.87
CA PHE A 13 -21.86 -19.78 10.07
C PHE A 13 -20.44 -19.34 10.46
N PHE A 14 -19.61 -20.23 11.00
CA PHE A 14 -18.26 -19.88 11.43
C PHE A 14 -17.24 -19.81 10.27
N ILE A 15 -17.51 -20.49 9.16
CA ILE A 15 -16.60 -20.47 8.00
C ILE A 15 -16.83 -19.23 7.12
N ALA A 16 -17.97 -18.55 7.24
CA ALA A 16 -18.28 -17.33 6.47
C ALA A 16 -17.60 -16.05 7.02
N VAL A 17 -17.10 -16.05 8.26
CA VAL A 17 -16.54 -14.85 8.90
C VAL A 17 -15.01 -14.74 8.74
N LEU A 18 -14.35 -15.77 8.21
CA LEU A 18 -12.88 -15.83 8.06
C LEU A 18 -12.35 -15.43 6.68
N VAL A 19 -13.17 -14.76 5.86
CA VAL A 19 -12.75 -14.17 4.58
C VAL A 19 -12.48 -12.66 4.70
N PHE A 20 -12.72 -12.04 5.87
CA PHE A 20 -12.76 -10.59 6.02
C PHE A 20 -11.42 -9.90 6.39
N PHE A 21 -10.31 -10.63 6.41
CA PHE A 21 -8.98 -10.04 6.68
C PHE A 21 -7.92 -10.56 5.70
N ILE A 22 -8.29 -10.72 4.43
CA ILE A 22 -7.28 -10.52 3.39
C ILE A 22 -7.22 -9.00 3.25
N PRO A 23 -6.15 -8.30 3.69
CA PRO A 23 -5.97 -6.93 3.27
C PRO A 23 -5.99 -7.01 1.76
N CYS A 24 -7.03 -6.44 1.15
CA CYS A 24 -7.08 -6.22 -0.28
C CYS A 24 -6.02 -5.14 -0.54
N SER A 25 -4.75 -5.53 -0.48
CA SER A 25 -3.61 -4.73 -0.89
C SER A 25 -3.71 -4.70 -2.41
N GLY A 26 -4.63 -3.86 -2.88
CA GLY A 26 -4.91 -3.59 -4.28
C GLY A 26 -3.74 -2.96 -5.02
N GLY A 27 -2.61 -2.73 -4.33
CA GLY A 27 -1.36 -2.33 -4.95
C GLY A 27 -1.04 -3.27 -6.10
N GLN A 28 -1.20 -2.76 -7.31
CA GLN A 28 -0.75 -3.44 -8.49
C GLN A 28 0.74 -3.72 -8.29
N ALA A 29 1.11 -5.00 -8.22
CA ALA A 29 2.49 -5.40 -8.39
C ALA A 29 2.85 -5.11 -9.85
N TYR A 30 3.09 -3.84 -10.15
CA TYR A 30 3.73 -3.44 -11.39
C TYR A 30 5.00 -4.28 -11.51
N ALA A 31 5.26 -4.83 -12.70
CA ALA A 31 6.50 -5.53 -12.98
C ALA A 31 7.64 -4.49 -12.94
N ILE A 32 8.12 -4.21 -11.73
CA ILE A 32 9.22 -3.29 -11.47
C ILE A 32 10.48 -4.04 -11.90
N THR A 33 11.08 -3.59 -13.00
CA THR A 33 12.28 -4.19 -13.57
C THR A 33 13.53 -3.36 -13.28
N GLY A 34 13.36 -2.17 -12.72
CA GLY A 34 14.44 -1.28 -12.35
C GLY A 34 15.35 -1.86 -11.27
N GLU A 35 16.66 -1.66 -11.44
CA GLU A 35 17.69 -2.08 -10.47
C GLU A 35 17.53 -1.40 -9.11
N LYS A 36 16.90 -0.22 -9.05
CA LYS A 36 16.74 0.58 -7.84
C LYS A 36 15.27 0.91 -7.65
N VAL A 37 14.71 0.50 -6.52
CA VAL A 37 13.27 0.55 -6.27
C VAL A 37 12.99 1.21 -4.93
N LEU A 38 12.05 2.14 -4.93
CA LEU A 38 11.39 2.64 -3.75
C LEU A 38 10.09 1.85 -3.54
N GLU A 39 9.93 1.29 -2.36
CA GLU A 39 8.69 0.72 -1.86
C GLU A 39 8.21 1.60 -0.70
N LEU A 40 6.99 2.09 -0.81
CA LEU A 40 6.37 2.99 0.14
C LEU A 40 5.05 2.38 0.59
N ILE A 41 4.98 2.01 1.85
CA ILE A 41 3.78 1.44 2.46
C ILE A 41 3.10 2.58 3.23
N ILE A 42 1.93 3.03 2.78
CA ILE A 42 1.13 4.03 3.48
C ILE A 42 -0.03 3.34 4.19
N THR A 43 -0.28 3.71 5.45
CA THR A 43 -1.43 3.27 6.22
C THR A 43 -2.44 4.41 6.27
N THR A 44 -3.69 4.10 5.94
CA THR A 44 -4.77 5.09 5.94
C THR A 44 -5.50 5.16 7.29
N ASP A 45 -6.36 6.16 7.47
CA ASP A 45 -7.29 6.27 8.59
C ASP A 45 -8.33 5.14 8.63
N LYS A 46 -8.57 4.48 7.49
CA LYS A 46 -9.42 3.29 7.39
C LYS A 46 -8.72 2.00 7.83
N GLY A 47 -7.43 2.07 8.16
CA GLY A 47 -6.63 0.93 8.61
C GLY A 47 -6.02 0.09 7.49
N ASP A 48 -6.37 0.36 6.23
CA ASP A 48 -5.82 -0.34 5.07
C ASP A 48 -4.40 0.14 4.76
N GLY A 49 -3.49 -0.81 4.60
CA GLY A 49 -2.13 -0.59 4.13
C GLY A 49 -2.08 -0.64 2.60
N TYR A 50 -1.65 0.44 1.98
CA TYR A 50 -1.43 0.55 0.55
C TYR A 50 0.07 0.55 0.25
N THR A 51 0.50 -0.29 -0.70
CA THR A 51 1.91 -0.37 -1.09
C THR A 51 2.08 0.27 -2.45
N TYR A 52 2.88 1.32 -2.50
CA TYR A 52 3.30 2.02 -3.70
C TYR A 52 4.73 1.62 -4.05
N TYR A 53 4.99 1.50 -5.35
CA TYR A 53 6.32 1.22 -5.86
C TYR A 53 6.73 2.26 -6.91
N ALA A 54 7.99 2.69 -6.86
CA ALA A 54 8.59 3.54 -7.87
C ALA A 54 9.98 3.04 -8.27
N GLU A 55 10.24 3.00 -9.58
CA GLU A 55 11.60 2.86 -10.09
C GLU A 55 12.38 4.15 -9.87
N LEU A 56 13.59 4.02 -9.33
CA LEU A 56 14.46 5.15 -9.03
C LEU A 56 15.55 5.27 -10.09
N SER A 57 15.72 6.48 -10.63
CA SER A 57 16.95 6.79 -11.36
C SER A 57 18.15 6.79 -10.40
N ASP A 58 19.37 6.66 -10.93
CA ASP A 58 20.60 6.80 -10.12
C ASP A 58 20.66 8.13 -9.36
N ARG A 59 20.13 9.19 -9.96
CA ARG A 59 20.06 10.52 -9.34
C ARG A 59 19.11 10.49 -8.15
N ASP A 60 17.89 9.99 -8.34
CA ASP A 60 16.85 10.00 -7.31
C ASP A 60 17.21 9.06 -6.16
N PHE A 61 17.79 7.91 -6.48
CA PHE A 61 18.36 7.00 -5.48
C PHE A 61 19.42 7.68 -4.61
N ARG A 62 20.37 8.41 -5.23
CA ARG A 62 21.39 9.16 -4.46
C ARG A 62 20.77 10.27 -3.61
N LYS A 63 19.79 10.99 -4.14
CA LYS A 63 19.07 12.04 -3.39
C LYS A 63 18.34 11.46 -2.17
N LEU A 64 17.54 10.42 -2.34
CA LEU A 64 16.84 9.74 -1.26
C LEU A 64 17.80 9.16 -0.22
N LYS A 65 18.96 8.66 -0.65
CA LYS A 65 20.00 8.17 0.26
C LYS A 65 20.62 9.30 1.10
N ASN A 66 20.77 10.49 0.53
CA ASN A 66 21.42 11.62 1.19
C ASN A 66 20.44 12.41 2.08
N ASP A 67 19.19 12.57 1.65
CA ASP A 67 18.17 13.36 2.36
C ASP A 67 16.77 12.77 2.18
N LEU A 68 16.55 11.62 2.83
CA LEU A 68 15.29 10.87 2.73
C LEU A 68 14.06 11.72 3.10
N MET A 69 14.16 12.53 4.16
CA MET A 69 12.99 13.22 4.72
C MET A 69 12.45 14.33 3.82
N ASN A 70 13.32 14.98 3.06
CA ASN A 70 12.91 16.01 2.11
C ASN A 70 12.53 15.41 0.76
N GLU A 71 13.26 14.39 0.30
CA GLU A 71 13.11 13.81 -1.03
C GLU A 71 11.94 12.81 -1.11
N ILE A 72 11.41 12.29 0.01
CA ILE A 72 10.28 11.34 -0.01
C ILE A 72 8.91 11.99 -0.29
N LYS A 73 8.77 13.31 -0.03
CA LYS A 73 7.49 14.04 -0.16
C LYS A 73 6.77 13.84 -1.50
N PRO A 74 7.42 13.96 -2.67
CA PRO A 74 6.75 13.70 -3.95
C PRO A 74 6.19 12.27 -4.05
N TYR A 75 6.97 11.26 -3.64
CA TYR A 75 6.53 9.86 -3.68
C TYR A 75 5.35 9.58 -2.74
N LEU A 76 5.28 10.26 -1.59
CA LEU A 76 4.11 10.20 -0.70
C LEU A 76 2.85 10.77 -1.35
N ILE A 77 2.99 11.83 -2.15
CA ILE A 77 1.86 12.42 -2.90
C ILE A 77 1.40 11.45 -3.99
N ASP A 78 2.33 10.84 -4.71
CA ASP A 78 2.02 9.89 -5.77
C ASP A 78 1.35 8.62 -5.23
N ALA A 79 1.89 8.06 -4.14
CA ALA A 79 1.25 6.95 -3.43
C ALA A 79 -0.16 7.29 -2.95
N ARG A 80 -0.37 8.51 -2.46
CA ARG A 80 -1.69 8.99 -2.01
C ARG A 80 -2.68 9.13 -3.16
N LYS A 81 -2.24 9.65 -4.32
CA LYS A 81 -3.07 9.76 -5.53
C LYS A 81 -3.48 8.39 -6.04
N GLU A 82 -2.56 7.44 -6.05
CA GLU A 82 -2.87 6.10 -6.51
C GLU A 82 -3.81 5.36 -5.56
N CYS A 83 -3.55 5.45 -4.26
CA CYS A 83 -4.46 4.96 -3.23
C CYS A 83 -5.86 5.59 -3.38
N ALA A 84 -5.95 6.88 -3.65
CA ALA A 84 -7.23 7.55 -3.86
C ALA A 84 -7.99 7.01 -5.08
N ARG A 85 -7.26 6.77 -6.17
CA ARG A 85 -7.80 6.13 -7.39
C ARG A 85 -8.35 4.73 -7.08
N GLU A 86 -7.62 3.91 -6.33
CA GLU A 86 -8.04 2.57 -5.94
C GLU A 86 -9.24 2.55 -4.99
N MET A 87 -9.30 3.52 -4.08
CA MET A 87 -10.43 3.71 -3.17
C MET A 87 -11.67 4.30 -3.87
N GLY A 88 -11.59 4.59 -5.17
CA GLY A 88 -12.71 5.12 -5.95
C GLY A 88 -12.97 6.61 -5.76
N TYR A 89 -12.02 7.37 -5.19
CA TYR A 89 -12.09 8.83 -5.15
C TYR A 89 -11.81 9.40 -6.53
N ARG A 90 -12.82 9.39 -7.39
CA ARG A 90 -12.74 9.83 -8.78
C ARG A 90 -12.55 11.35 -8.89
N GLU A 91 -11.63 11.77 -9.75
CA GLU A 91 -11.34 13.18 -10.00
C GLU A 91 -12.58 13.94 -10.49
N GLU A 92 -13.44 13.31 -11.30
CA GLU A 92 -14.64 13.97 -11.84
C GLU A 92 -15.67 14.31 -10.74
N ILE A 93 -15.59 13.67 -9.58
CA ILE A 93 -16.51 13.85 -8.44
C ILE A 93 -15.88 14.71 -7.35
N TYR A 94 -14.59 14.49 -7.07
CA TYR A 94 -13.90 15.09 -5.93
C TYR A 94 -12.88 16.20 -6.33
N GLY A 95 -12.70 16.45 -7.62
CA GLY A 95 -11.76 17.42 -8.18
C GLY A 95 -10.32 16.91 -8.30
N GLU A 96 -9.43 17.72 -8.88
CA GLU A 96 -8.00 17.43 -9.08
C GLU A 96 -7.24 17.07 -7.80
N GLU A 97 -7.77 17.52 -6.65
CA GLU A 97 -7.22 17.24 -5.32
C GLU A 97 -7.92 16.09 -4.59
N ASN A 98 -8.63 15.22 -5.30
CA ASN A 98 -9.28 14.00 -4.79
C ASN A 98 -8.42 13.19 -3.81
N TYR A 99 -7.11 13.15 -4.02
CA TYR A 99 -6.15 12.45 -3.17
C TYR A 99 -6.12 12.95 -1.72
N LYS A 100 -6.56 14.18 -1.45
CA LYS A 100 -6.69 14.72 -0.09
C LYS A 100 -7.73 13.96 0.75
N MET A 101 -8.66 13.23 0.12
CA MET A 101 -9.65 12.39 0.79
C MET A 101 -9.04 11.17 1.49
N VAL A 102 -7.84 10.76 1.09
CA VAL A 102 -7.08 9.67 1.74
C VAL A 102 -6.27 10.26 2.88
N ILE A 103 -6.52 9.91 4.14
CA ILE A 103 -5.71 10.40 5.27
C ILE A 103 -4.62 9.38 5.55
N ILE A 104 -3.35 9.76 5.36
CA ILE A 104 -2.20 8.91 5.71
C ILE A 104 -1.90 9.09 7.20
N THR A 105 -2.04 8.02 7.99
CA THR A 105 -1.77 8.01 9.43
C THR A 105 -0.35 7.60 9.75
N LYS A 106 0.22 6.71 8.93
CA LYS A 106 1.59 6.22 9.02
C LYS A 106 2.11 5.92 7.63
N TYR A 107 3.42 6.00 7.43
CA TYR A 107 4.07 5.40 6.28
C TYR A 107 5.36 4.70 6.69
N SER A 108 5.76 3.73 5.88
CA SER A 108 7.04 3.03 5.96
C SER A 108 7.72 3.02 4.60
N ILE A 109 9.04 3.16 4.61
CA ILE A 109 9.85 3.31 3.39
C ILE A 109 10.84 2.19 3.34
N VAL A 110 10.95 1.54 2.18
CA VAL A 110 11.99 0.55 1.87
C VAL A 110 12.63 0.93 0.55
N ILE A 111 13.96 1.13 0.54
CA ILE A 111 14.72 1.37 -0.69
C ILE A 111 15.59 0.15 -0.96
N ARG A 112 15.39 -0.47 -2.13
CA ARG A 112 16.08 -1.67 -2.58
C ARG A 112 17.01 -1.34 -3.73
N ASP A 113 18.23 -1.87 -3.67
CA ASP A 113 19.16 -1.92 -4.80
C ASP A 113 19.32 -3.39 -5.22
N GLN A 114 18.54 -3.77 -6.22
CA GLN A 114 18.51 -5.11 -6.78
C GLN A 114 19.79 -5.45 -7.56
N SER A 115 20.60 -4.46 -7.96
CA SER A 115 21.91 -4.73 -8.58
C SER A 115 22.85 -5.49 -7.64
N ASN A 116 22.65 -5.34 -6.33
CA ASN A 116 23.48 -5.97 -5.28
C ASN A 116 22.67 -6.81 -4.29
N GLY A 117 21.36 -7.00 -4.51
CA GLY A 117 20.47 -7.75 -3.61
C GLY A 117 20.33 -7.15 -2.20
N ARG A 118 20.65 -5.86 -2.01
CA ARG A 118 20.68 -5.22 -0.69
C ARG A 118 19.51 -4.26 -0.49
N THR A 119 18.82 -4.41 0.65
CA THR A 119 17.96 -3.37 1.20
C THR A 119 18.84 -2.33 1.87
N ILE A 120 18.73 -1.07 1.46
CA ILE A 120 19.67 -0.02 1.87
C ILE A 120 19.08 0.86 2.95
N LEU A 121 17.76 1.08 2.94
CA LEU A 121 17.06 1.90 3.93
C LEU A 121 15.70 1.26 4.23
N SER A 122 15.36 1.11 5.52
CA SER A 122 14.03 0.73 5.99
C SER A 122 13.64 1.62 7.17
N ARG A 123 12.45 2.22 7.14
CA ARG A 123 11.91 3.00 8.28
C ARG A 123 10.40 2.85 8.40
#